data_AF-A0A7D4GUK7-F1
#
_entry.id   AF-A0A7D4GUK7-F1
#
_cell.length_a   1.000
_cell.length_b   1.000
_cell.length_c   1.000
_cell.angle_alpha   90.00
_cell.angle_beta   90.00
_cell.angle_gamma   90.00
#
_symmetry.space_group_name_H-M   'P 1'
#
loop_
_entity.id
_entity.type
_entity.pdbx_description
1 polymer ?
#
loop_
_entity_poly.entity_id
_entity_poly.type
_entity_poly.pdbx_seq_one_letter_code
_entity_poly.pdbx_strand_id
1 'polypeptide(L)'
;MSQEGLSADQCKKKAIENLGEARNLTKQNSKWSYVVAFYAAYHAVKYALLTDPIFDDFQNLKSKDSSLVPEDRTATRHSKRAGSDQSPGINDIVRVLYRTDCETPIYLEYFKLHSASIVVRYKDELPPMSMNDSLAYAEKIVNSALSGRIRAEKTDRVDA
;
A
#
# COMPACT_ATOMS: atom_id res chain seq x y z
N MET A 1 -24.95 6.34 7.06
CA MET A 1 -23.98 7.15 6.29
C MET A 1 -22.82 6.25 5.91
N SER A 2 -22.82 5.70 4.70
CA SER A 2 -21.65 5.01 4.15
C SER A 2 -20.51 6.03 4.07
N GLN A 3 -19.37 5.76 4.72
CA GLN A 3 -18.16 6.51 4.43
C GLN A 3 -17.83 6.25 2.96
N GLU A 4 -18.11 7.21 2.08
CA GLU A 4 -17.61 7.17 0.72
C GLU A 4 -16.07 7.15 0.80
N GLY A 5 -15.49 6.05 0.34
CA GLY A 5 -14.04 5.93 0.25
C GLY A 5 -13.48 6.96 -0.72
N LEU A 6 -12.22 7.36 -0.52
CA LEU A 6 -11.54 8.27 -1.44
C LEU A 6 -11.48 7.66 -2.86
N SER A 7 -11.70 8.49 -3.89
CA SER A 7 -11.51 8.09 -5.29
C SER A 7 -10.04 7.82 -5.61
N ALA A 8 -9.77 7.19 -6.76
CA ALA A 8 -8.41 6.94 -7.23
C ALA A 8 -7.62 8.25 -7.37
N ASP A 9 -8.21 9.28 -7.97
CA ASP A 9 -7.56 10.59 -8.14
C ASP A 9 -7.29 11.29 -6.79
N GLN A 10 -8.20 11.16 -5.83
CA GLN A 10 -8.00 11.68 -4.48
C GLN A 10 -6.85 10.95 -3.77
N CYS A 11 -6.76 9.62 -3.92
CA CYS A 11 -5.65 8.84 -3.40
C CYS A 11 -4.32 9.25 -4.06
N LYS A 12 -4.28 9.39 -5.38
CA LYS A 12 -3.12 9.88 -6.13
C LYS A 12 -2.66 11.25 -5.64
N LYS A 13 -3.58 12.21 -5.51
CA LYS A 13 -3.28 13.56 -5.01
C LYS A 13 -2.68 13.51 -3.60
N LYS A 14 -3.31 12.79 -2.67
CA LYS A 14 -2.81 12.65 -1.29
C LYS A 14 -1.46 11.95 -1.21
N ALA A 15 -1.19 10.97 -2.07
CA ALA A 15 0.10 10.30 -2.13
C ALA A 15 1.22 11.30 -2.47
N ILE A 16 1.00 12.17 -3.46
CA ILE A 16 1.95 13.21 -3.89
C ILE A 16 2.15 14.27 -2.80
N GLU A 17 1.05 14.77 -2.22
CA GLU A 17 1.09 15.79 -1.16
C GLU A 17 1.86 15.29 0.07
N ASN A 18 1.53 14.08 0.55
CA ASN A 18 2.23 13.48 1.68
C ASN A 18 3.69 13.20 1.35
N LEU A 19 4.03 12.79 0.12
CA LEU A 19 5.43 12.60 -0.25
C LEU A 19 6.22 13.91 -0.19
N GLY A 20 5.64 15.01 -0.67
CA GLY A 20 6.22 16.34 -0.54
C GLY A 20 6.46 16.73 0.92
N GLU A 21 5.47 16.48 1.78
CA GLU A 21 5.58 16.79 3.20
C GLU A 21 6.59 15.89 3.94
N ALA A 22 6.66 14.60 3.61
CA ALA A 22 7.66 13.69 4.14
C ALA A 22 9.09 14.17 3.83
N ARG A 23 9.34 14.70 2.62
CA ARG A 23 10.63 15.33 2.26
C ARG A 23 10.93 16.53 3.13
N ASN A 24 9.95 17.40 3.35
CA ASN A 24 10.12 18.60 4.19
C ASN A 24 10.46 18.22 5.63
N LEU A 25 9.72 17.29 6.23
CA LEU A 25 9.95 16.83 7.61
C LEU A 25 11.28 16.10 7.76
N THR A 26 11.72 15.34 6.74
CA THR A 26 13.03 14.68 6.74
C THR A 26 14.16 15.70 6.80
N LYS A 27 14.09 16.79 6.00
CA LYS A 27 15.07 17.89 6.05
C LYS A 27 15.13 18.59 7.41
N GLN A 28 14.01 18.60 8.14
CA GLN A 28 13.90 19.17 9.48
C GLN A 28 14.30 18.18 10.58
N ASN A 29 14.75 16.97 10.24
CA ASN A 29 15.03 15.88 11.20
C ASN A 29 13.84 15.57 12.13
N SER A 30 12.62 15.71 11.63
CA SER A 30 11.41 15.43 12.41
C SER A 30 11.02 13.96 12.30
N LYS A 31 10.80 13.29 13.45
CA LYS A 31 10.30 11.90 13.49
C LYS A 31 8.92 11.73 12.86
N TRP A 32 8.15 12.80 12.70
CA TRP A 32 6.88 12.75 11.98
C TRP A 32 7.04 12.46 10.48
N SER A 33 8.26 12.61 9.93
CA SER A 33 8.57 12.19 8.55
C SER A 33 8.23 10.72 8.29
N TYR A 34 8.47 9.80 9.24
CA TYR A 34 8.12 8.37 9.10
C TYR A 34 6.61 8.16 8.93
N VAL A 35 5.80 8.92 9.68
CA VAL A 35 4.34 8.81 9.65
C VAL A 35 3.81 9.31 8.32
N VAL A 36 4.30 10.47 7.87
CA VAL A 36 3.88 11.07 6.60
C VAL A 36 4.37 10.24 5.40
N ALA A 37 5.58 9.68 5.46
CA ALA A 37 6.11 8.75 4.47
C ALA A 37 5.21 7.50 4.34
N PHE A 38 4.75 6.93 5.46
CA PHE A 38 3.77 5.85 5.43
C PHE A 38 2.45 6.28 4.79
N TYR A 39 1.91 7.46 5.13
CA TYR A 39 0.65 7.92 4.51
C TYR A 39 0.79 8.20 3.00
N ALA A 40 1.96 8.63 2.52
CA ALA A 40 2.25 8.71 1.09
C ALA A 40 2.15 7.32 0.44
N ALA A 41 2.83 6.31 1.01
CA ALA A 41 2.78 4.94 0.52
C ALA A 41 1.38 4.31 0.62
N TYR A 42 0.65 4.56 1.71
CA TYR A 42 -0.73 4.10 1.91
C TYR A 42 -1.66 4.59 0.82
N HIS A 43 -1.63 5.89 0.51
CA HIS A 43 -2.48 6.46 -0.53
C HIS A 43 -2.04 6.01 -1.93
N ALA A 44 -0.74 5.80 -2.17
CA ALA A 44 -0.24 5.23 -3.42
C ALA A 44 -0.72 3.78 -3.62
N VAL A 45 -0.69 2.95 -2.57
CA VAL A 45 -1.24 1.59 -2.62
C VAL A 45 -2.76 1.60 -2.83
N LYS A 46 -3.49 2.50 -2.15
CA LYS A 46 -4.93 2.66 -2.39
C LYS A 46 -5.24 3.05 -3.83
N TYR A 47 -4.45 3.96 -4.40
CA TYR A 47 -4.55 4.29 -5.82
C TYR A 47 -4.33 3.05 -6.69
N ALA A 48 -3.23 2.31 -6.47
CA ALA A 48 -2.92 1.08 -7.21
C ALA A 48 -4.08 0.08 -7.14
N LEU A 49 -4.59 -0.25 -5.96
CA LEU A 49 -5.72 -1.18 -5.79
C LEU A 49 -6.97 -0.75 -6.57
N LEU A 50 -7.32 0.55 -6.51
CA LEU A 50 -8.48 1.08 -7.21
C LEU A 50 -8.34 1.06 -8.73
N THR A 51 -7.10 1.01 -9.26
CA THR A 51 -6.81 1.03 -10.69
C THR A 51 -6.30 -0.30 -11.24
N ASP A 52 -5.99 -1.28 -10.39
CA ASP A 52 -5.40 -2.54 -10.80
C ASP A 52 -6.44 -3.41 -11.53
N PRO A 53 -6.22 -3.76 -12.81
CA PRO A 53 -7.17 -4.54 -13.60
C PRO A 53 -7.39 -5.95 -13.08
N ILE A 54 -6.54 -6.48 -12.19
CA ILE A 54 -6.76 -7.83 -11.63
C ILE A 54 -8.10 -7.93 -10.89
N PHE A 55 -8.58 -6.83 -10.30
CA PHE A 55 -9.88 -6.80 -9.61
C PHE A 55 -11.07 -6.84 -10.58
N ASP A 56 -10.86 -6.59 -11.87
CA ASP A 56 -11.88 -6.71 -12.90
C ASP A 56 -11.91 -8.14 -13.50
N ASP A 57 -10.98 -9.02 -13.08
CA ASP A 57 -10.80 -10.39 -13.58
C ASP A 57 -10.88 -11.40 -12.43
N PHE A 58 -12.10 -11.75 -12.04
CA PHE A 58 -12.36 -12.58 -10.86
C PHE A 58 -11.65 -13.94 -10.88
N GLN A 59 -11.48 -14.55 -12.05
CA GLN A 59 -10.80 -15.84 -12.17
C GLN A 59 -9.30 -15.70 -11.89
N ASN A 60 -8.65 -14.68 -12.46
CA ASN A 60 -7.25 -14.39 -12.15
C ASN A 60 -7.06 -14.00 -10.69
N LEU A 61 -7.94 -13.15 -10.13
CA LEU A 61 -7.89 -12.75 -8.72
C LEU A 61 -7.96 -13.96 -7.79
N LYS A 62 -8.92 -14.88 -8.01
CA LYS A 62 -9.04 -16.12 -7.23
C LYS A 62 -7.84 -17.05 -7.37
N SER A 63 -7.16 -17.03 -8.52
CA SER A 63 -5.94 -17.82 -8.71
C SER A 63 -4.78 -17.34 -7.83
N LYS A 64 -4.77 -16.05 -7.44
CA LYS A 64 -3.79 -15.49 -6.52
C LYS A 64 -4.10 -15.87 -5.08
N ASP A 65 -5.34 -15.72 -4.67
CA ASP A 65 -5.83 -16.18 -3.37
C ASP A 65 -7.36 -16.35 -3.43
N SER A 66 -7.86 -17.53 -3.05
CA SER A 66 -9.28 -17.87 -3.14
C SER A 66 -10.19 -17.02 -2.24
N SER A 67 -9.61 -16.32 -1.25
CA SER A 67 -10.33 -15.43 -0.34
C SER A 67 -10.51 -14.00 -0.87
N LEU A 68 -9.82 -13.64 -1.95
CA LEU A 68 -9.95 -12.31 -2.56
C LEU A 68 -11.18 -12.21 -3.46
N VAL A 69 -11.83 -11.05 -3.40
CA VAL A 69 -12.99 -10.68 -4.23
C VAL A 69 -12.78 -9.30 -4.87
N PRO A 70 -13.47 -8.98 -5.99
CA PRO A 70 -13.33 -7.68 -6.68
C PRO A 70 -13.49 -6.46 -5.78
N GLU A 71 -14.38 -6.54 -4.80
CA GLU A 71 -14.73 -5.46 -3.87
C GLU A 71 -13.56 -5.10 -2.93
N ASP A 72 -12.61 -6.02 -2.71
CA ASP A 72 -11.44 -5.81 -1.85
C ASP A 72 -10.56 -4.65 -2.34
N ARG A 73 -10.67 -4.24 -3.62
CA ARG A 73 -10.02 -3.02 -4.13
C ARG A 73 -10.37 -1.77 -3.33
N THR A 74 -11.54 -1.77 -2.70
CA THR A 74 -12.04 -0.65 -1.88
C THR A 74 -11.67 -0.76 -0.41
N ALA A 75 -10.98 -1.83 0.03
CA ALA A 75 -10.66 -2.09 1.43
C ALA A 75 -10.08 -0.86 2.16
N THR A 76 -10.62 -0.55 3.33
CA THR A 76 -10.21 0.60 4.16
C THR A 76 -9.52 0.20 5.46
N ARG A 77 -9.59 -1.09 5.80
CA ARG A 77 -8.97 -1.66 7.01
C ARG A 77 -7.51 -2.02 6.74
N HIS A 78 -6.66 -1.93 7.76
CA HIS A 78 -5.25 -2.31 7.64
C HIS A 78 -5.07 -3.82 7.46
N SER A 79 -5.71 -4.64 8.29
CA SER A 79 -5.61 -6.11 8.25
C SER A 79 -6.88 -6.76 8.79
N LYS A 80 -7.17 -7.99 8.37
CA LYS A 80 -8.12 -8.86 9.06
C LYS A 80 -7.54 -9.35 10.40
N ARG A 81 -8.40 -9.62 11.37
CA ARG A 81 -7.98 -10.26 12.64
C ARG A 81 -7.73 -11.75 12.40
N ALA A 82 -6.75 -12.33 13.09
CA ALA A 82 -6.49 -13.77 13.01
C ALA A 82 -7.73 -14.54 13.47
N GLY A 83 -8.16 -15.52 12.67
CA GLY A 83 -9.35 -16.34 12.95
C GLY A 83 -10.70 -15.63 12.77
N SER A 84 -10.74 -14.44 12.15
CA SER A 84 -12.02 -13.79 11.83
C SER A 84 -12.45 -14.02 10.38
N ASP A 85 -13.77 -14.09 10.18
CA ASP A 85 -14.42 -14.13 8.86
C ASP A 85 -14.47 -12.74 8.19
N GLN A 86 -13.66 -11.79 8.66
CA GLN A 86 -13.63 -10.45 8.09
C GLN A 86 -12.91 -10.45 6.74
N SER A 87 -13.42 -9.64 5.81
CA SER A 87 -12.75 -9.37 4.54
C SER A 87 -11.30 -8.92 4.75
N PRO A 88 -10.38 -9.28 3.83
CA PRO A 88 -8.99 -8.87 3.86
C PRO A 88 -8.80 -7.35 4.04
N GLY A 89 -7.77 -6.97 4.79
CA GLY A 89 -7.31 -5.58 4.85
C GLY A 89 -6.27 -5.28 3.77
N ILE A 90 -5.91 -4.00 3.63
CA ILE A 90 -4.93 -3.52 2.66
C ILE A 90 -3.59 -4.26 2.79
N ASN A 91 -3.11 -4.49 4.01
CA ASN A 91 -1.86 -5.20 4.25
C ASN A 91 -1.94 -6.67 3.79
N ASP A 92 -3.11 -7.30 3.94
CA ASP A 92 -3.31 -8.68 3.48
C ASP A 92 -3.27 -8.74 1.95
N ILE A 93 -3.94 -7.80 1.30
CA ILE A 93 -3.98 -7.70 -0.17
C ILE A 93 -2.58 -7.39 -0.72
N VAL A 94 -1.85 -6.42 -0.13
CA VAL A 94 -0.46 -6.10 -0.52
C VAL A 94 0.46 -7.31 -0.38
N ARG A 95 0.30 -8.11 0.68
CA ARG A 95 1.08 -9.34 0.90
C ARG A 95 0.81 -10.40 -0.15
N VAL A 96 -0.41 -10.49 -0.66
CA VAL A 96 -0.78 -11.46 -1.69
C VAL A 96 -0.38 -10.96 -3.06
N LEU A 97 -0.83 -9.77 -3.45
CA LEU A 97 -0.74 -9.28 -4.82
C LEU A 97 0.59 -8.58 -5.15
N TYR A 98 1.21 -7.89 -4.19
CA TYR A 98 2.35 -7.00 -4.45
C TYR A 98 3.65 -7.43 -3.75
N ARG A 99 3.76 -8.74 -3.46
CA ARG A 99 4.90 -9.34 -2.79
C ARG A 99 5.93 -9.94 -3.76
N THR A 100 5.46 -10.67 -4.77
CA THR A 100 6.31 -11.36 -5.75
C THR A 100 5.80 -11.15 -7.17
N ASP A 101 4.48 -11.14 -7.34
CA ASP A 101 3.81 -11.19 -8.64
C ASP A 101 3.47 -9.79 -9.17
N CYS A 102 4.39 -8.84 -9.01
CA CYS A 102 4.25 -7.50 -9.56
C CYS A 102 5.61 -6.97 -10.02
N GLU A 103 5.61 -6.16 -11.09
CA GLU A 103 6.83 -5.62 -11.70
C GLU A 103 7.75 -4.91 -10.69
N THR A 104 7.16 -4.22 -9.70
CA THR A 104 7.91 -3.72 -8.54
C THR A 104 7.34 -4.30 -7.25
N PRO A 105 7.98 -5.31 -6.63
CA PRO A 105 7.66 -5.74 -5.27
C PRO A 105 7.80 -4.58 -4.28
N ILE A 106 6.73 -4.32 -3.53
CA ILE A 106 6.64 -3.23 -2.55
C ILE A 106 6.27 -3.71 -1.14
N TYR A 107 5.92 -4.98 -0.98
CA TYR A 107 5.46 -5.54 0.29
C TYR A 107 6.41 -5.22 1.46
N LEU A 108 7.71 -5.46 1.32
CA LEU A 108 8.66 -5.28 2.41
C LEU A 108 8.77 -3.81 2.83
N GLU A 109 8.93 -2.91 1.86
CA GLU A 109 9.03 -1.46 2.07
C GLU A 109 7.75 -0.91 2.71
N TYR A 110 6.60 -1.31 2.19
CA TYR A 110 5.30 -0.89 2.70
C TYR A 110 5.11 -1.31 4.17
N PHE A 111 5.47 -2.55 4.52
CA PHE A 111 5.35 -3.05 5.89
C PHE A 111 6.38 -2.41 6.84
N LYS A 112 7.59 -2.11 6.37
CA LYS A 112 8.58 -1.36 7.15
C LYS A 112 8.09 0.06 7.44
N LEU A 113 7.52 0.75 6.45
CA LEU A 113 6.90 2.07 6.64
C LEU A 113 5.73 2.02 7.61
N HIS A 114 4.84 1.03 7.47
CA HIS A 114 3.71 0.87 8.39
C HIS A 114 4.20 0.67 9.83
N SER A 115 5.17 -0.23 10.04
CA SER A 115 5.76 -0.50 11.35
C SER A 115 6.42 0.75 11.95
N ALA A 116 7.20 1.48 11.15
CA ALA A 116 7.83 2.73 11.57
C ALA A 116 6.80 3.79 11.99
N SER A 117 5.70 3.92 11.25
CA SER A 117 4.61 4.85 11.59
C SER A 117 3.93 4.50 12.92
N ILE A 118 3.86 3.22 13.28
CA ILE A 118 3.28 2.75 14.54
C ILE A 118 4.21 3.10 15.71
N VAL A 119 5.51 2.86 15.55
CA VAL A 119 6.52 3.20 16.58
C VAL A 119 6.45 4.69 16.92
N VAL A 120 6.46 5.57 15.91
CA VAL A 120 6.39 7.02 16.14
C VAL A 120 5.07 7.43 16.80
N ARG A 121 3.91 6.94 16.31
CA ARG A 121 2.61 7.39 16.81
C ARG A 121 2.25 6.89 18.20
N TYR A 122 2.62 5.65 18.52
CA TYR A 122 2.09 4.97 19.71
C TYR A 122 3.14 4.67 20.77
N LYS A 123 4.42 4.72 20.42
CA LYS A 123 5.53 4.56 21.37
C LYS A 123 6.32 5.85 21.59
N ASP A 124 6.10 6.86 20.75
CA ASP A 124 6.84 8.11 20.75
C ASP A 124 8.37 7.95 20.51
N GLU A 125 8.78 6.81 19.95
CA GLU A 125 10.18 6.41 19.75
C GLU A 125 10.65 6.63 18.30
N LEU A 126 11.98 6.54 18.09
CA LEU A 126 12.55 6.42 16.76
C LEU A 126 12.50 4.95 16.30
N PRO A 127 11.99 4.67 15.09
CA PRO A 127 12.01 3.32 14.54
C PRO A 127 13.44 2.87 14.18
N PRO A 128 13.70 1.55 14.08
CA PRO A 128 14.99 0.99 13.65
C PRO A 128 15.16 1.09 12.12
N MET A 129 15.01 2.30 11.59
CA MET A 129 15.12 2.65 10.17
C MET A 129 15.47 4.14 10.09
N SER A 130 16.33 4.55 9.15
CA SER A 130 16.67 5.97 8.99
C SER A 130 15.55 6.76 8.30
N MET A 131 15.49 8.08 8.51
CA MET A 131 14.50 8.94 7.82
C MET A 131 14.72 8.93 6.31
N ASN A 132 15.98 8.83 5.86
CA ASN A 132 16.32 8.73 4.44
C ASN A 132 15.82 7.42 3.83
N ASP A 133 15.97 6.29 4.53
CA ASP A 133 15.43 5.01 4.05
C ASP A 133 13.90 5.04 4.00
N SER A 134 13.26 5.63 5.03
CA SER A 134 11.82 5.84 5.06
C SER A 134 11.34 6.64 3.85
N LEU A 135 12.04 7.73 3.54
CA LEU A 135 11.72 8.57 2.41
C LEU A 135 11.92 7.81 1.08
N ALA A 136 13.06 7.14 0.92
CA ALA A 136 13.36 6.35 -0.28
C ALA A 136 12.33 5.25 -0.54
N TYR A 137 11.86 4.58 0.50
CA TYR A 137 10.78 3.58 0.40
C TYR A 137 9.46 4.21 -0.03
N ALA A 138 9.08 5.36 0.54
CA ALA A 138 7.87 6.06 0.12
C ALA A 138 7.99 6.54 -1.35
N GLU A 139 9.14 7.07 -1.76
CA GLU A 139 9.41 7.47 -3.15
C GLU A 139 9.29 6.30 -4.12
N LYS A 140 9.91 5.15 -3.80
CA LYS A 140 9.78 3.93 -4.59
C LYS A 140 8.32 3.56 -4.81
N ILE A 141 7.54 3.47 -3.72
CA ILE A 141 6.14 3.04 -3.77
C ILE A 141 5.29 4.04 -4.55
N VAL A 142 5.41 5.34 -4.26
CA VAL A 142 4.63 6.38 -4.94
C VAL A 142 4.96 6.40 -6.44
N ASN A 143 6.24 6.41 -6.81
CA ASN A 143 6.65 6.45 -8.21
C ASN A 143 6.21 5.19 -8.97
N SER A 144 6.31 4.01 -8.36
CA SER A 144 5.84 2.76 -8.97
C SER A 144 4.32 2.74 -9.13
N ALA A 145 3.55 3.25 -8.15
CA ALA A 145 2.09 3.36 -8.28
C ALA A 145 1.70 4.29 -9.42
N LEU A 146 2.29 5.49 -9.46
CA LEU A 146 1.97 6.51 -10.46
C LEU A 146 2.40 6.12 -11.89
N SER A 147 3.38 5.23 -12.02
CA SER A 147 3.79 4.67 -13.32
C SER A 147 3.07 3.37 -13.69
N GLY A 148 2.11 2.91 -12.88
CA GLY A 148 1.36 1.69 -13.14
C GLY A 148 2.14 0.39 -12.92
N ARG A 149 3.27 0.45 -12.21
CA ARG A 149 4.17 -0.70 -11.93
C ARG A 149 3.84 -1.45 -10.64
N ILE A 150 2.97 -0.89 -9.80
CA ILE A 150 2.29 -1.65 -8.74
C ILE A 150 1.00 -2.20 -9.34
N ARG A 151 1.11 -3.34 -10.02
CA ARG A 151 -0.01 -4.09 -10.59
C ARG A 151 0.27 -5.57 -10.45
N ALA A 152 -0.75 -6.35 -10.13
CA ALA A 152 -0.61 -7.80 -10.09
C ALA A 152 -0.53 -8.37 -11.50
N GLU A 153 0.37 -9.31 -11.71
CA GLU A 153 0.49 -10.01 -12.99
C GLU A 153 -0.68 -10.99 -13.16
N LYS A 154 -1.24 -11.01 -14.38
CA LYS A 154 -2.17 -12.07 -14.77
C LYS A 154 -1.39 -13.37 -14.92
N THR A 155 -1.95 -14.46 -14.41
CA THR A 155 -1.37 -15.77 -14.66
C THR A 155 -1.87 -16.20 -16.04
N ASP A 156 -1.04 -16.07 -17.07
CA ASP A 156 -1.37 -16.66 -18.36
C ASP A 156 -1.49 -18.17 -18.13
N ARG A 157 -2.69 -18.72 -18.35
CA ARG A 157 -2.85 -20.16 -18.38
C ARG A 157 -2.01 -20.66 -19.56
N VAL A 158 -0.90 -21.32 -19.25
CA VAL A 158 -0.29 -22.23 -20.21
C VAL A 158 -1.28 -23.37 -20.33
N ASP A 159 -2.10 -23.35 -21.39
CA ASP A 159 -2.93 -24.48 -21.74
C ASP A 159 -1.99 -25.69 -21.92
N ALA A 160 -2.14 -26.67 -21.03
CA ALA A 160 -1.44 -27.95 -21.06
C ALA A 160 -2.42 -29.05 -21.45
#